data_AF-A0A945NHV9-F1
#
_entry.id   AF-A0A945NHV9-F1
#
_cell.length_a   1.000
_cell.length_b   1.000
_cell.length_c   1.000
_cell.angle_alpha   90.00
_cell.angle_beta   90.00
_cell.angle_gamma   90.00
#
_symmetry.space_group_name_H-M   'P 1'
#
loop_
_entity.id
_entity.type
_entity.pdbx_description
1 polymer ?
#
loop_
_entity_poly.entity_id
_entity_poly.type
_entity_poly.pdbx_seq_one_letter_code
_entity_poly.pdbx_strand_id
1 'polypeptide(L)'
;QEASEGGAKNPLISLPFTFVLFLLFIWAGFQAFEWPESVNEFPIMATVPGGVMLFFVLLFDWRDASKEIQTHGGLSAAFSVALEKAVVHRAILFFGYLLAMIFVMLVIGQKFALPLFIFIYLIRWGSYNWRVALGYAAGGWLMIVGFYDRILDLLWYPSWLSTWLPELLPDWIPPWLFV
;
A
#
# COMPACT_ATOMS: atom_id res chain seq x y z
N GLN A 1 7.72 -24.65 10.36
CA GLN A 1 7.01 -24.50 9.07
C GLN A 1 6.17 -23.25 9.20
N GLU A 2 6.69 -22.13 8.71
CA GLU A 2 5.97 -20.85 8.75
C GLU A 2 4.78 -20.95 7.81
N ALA A 3 3.58 -20.93 8.38
CA ALA A 3 2.36 -20.78 7.63
C ALA A 3 2.46 -19.45 6.88
N SER A 4 2.63 -19.50 5.57
CA SER A 4 2.44 -18.36 4.68
C SER A 4 1.11 -17.69 5.06
N GLU A 5 1.18 -16.49 5.66
CA GLU A 5 -0.01 -15.74 6.10
C GLU A 5 -0.94 -15.36 4.92
N GLY A 6 -0.52 -15.60 3.67
CA GLY A 6 -1.33 -15.52 2.45
C GLY A 6 -1.95 -16.84 1.99
N GLY A 7 -1.87 -17.92 2.78
CA GLY A 7 -2.21 -19.29 2.37
C GLY A 7 -3.68 -19.68 2.42
N ALA A 8 -4.56 -18.87 2.99
CA ALA A 8 -6.01 -19.13 2.97
C ALA A 8 -6.57 -18.79 1.58
N LYS A 9 -6.41 -19.72 0.63
CA LYS A 9 -7.04 -19.60 -0.69
C LYS A 9 -8.55 -19.56 -0.50
N ASN A 10 -9.13 -18.40 -0.75
CA ASN A 10 -10.56 -18.19 -0.77
C ASN A 10 -10.94 -17.60 -2.14
N PRO A 11 -11.13 -18.48 -3.15
CA PRO A 11 -11.43 -18.08 -4.53
C PRO A 11 -12.59 -17.10 -4.64
N LEU A 12 -13.58 -17.21 -3.74
CA LEU A 12 -14.76 -16.36 -3.75
C LEU A 12 -14.50 -14.92 -3.31
N ILE A 13 -13.50 -14.69 -2.45
CA ILE A 13 -13.06 -13.35 -2.05
C ILE A 13 -11.98 -12.83 -3.00
N SER A 14 -11.09 -13.70 -3.49
CA SER A 14 -10.02 -13.29 -4.40
C SER A 14 -10.55 -12.89 -5.77
N LEU A 15 -11.58 -13.56 -6.31
CA LEU A 15 -12.12 -13.27 -7.64
C LEU A 15 -12.59 -11.82 -7.82
N PRO A 16 -13.49 -11.24 -6.98
CA PRO A 16 -13.89 -9.84 -7.13
C PRO A 16 -12.70 -8.88 -6.92
N PHE A 17 -11.77 -9.20 -6.02
CA PHE A 17 -10.57 -8.40 -5.80
C PHE A 17 -9.64 -8.40 -7.02
N THR A 18 -9.32 -9.58 -7.57
CA THR A 18 -8.51 -9.78 -8.78
C THR A 18 -9.17 -9.11 -9.98
N PHE A 19 -10.50 -9.17 -10.11
CA PHE A 19 -11.24 -8.48 -11.17
C PHE A 19 -11.06 -6.96 -11.09
N VAL A 20 -11.24 -6.36 -9.91
CA VAL A 20 -11.01 -4.92 -9.70
C VAL A 20 -9.54 -4.55 -10.00
N LEU A 21 -8.60 -5.35 -9.51
CA LEU A 21 -7.17 -5.10 -9.71
C LEU A 21 -6.79 -5.19 -11.20
N PHE A 22 -7.36 -6.14 -11.95
CA PHE A 22 -7.17 -6.27 -13.39
C PHE A 22 -7.68 -5.03 -14.15
N LEU A 23 -8.87 -4.53 -13.80
CA LEU A 23 -9.40 -3.29 -14.38
C LEU A 23 -8.51 -2.08 -14.07
N LEU A 24 -7.98 -1.99 -12.84
CA LEU A 24 -7.04 -0.93 -12.46
C LEU A 24 -5.74 -0.99 -13.28
N PHE A 25 -5.21 -2.18 -13.56
CA PHE A 25 -4.03 -2.34 -14.41
C PHE A 25 -4.27 -1.91 -15.85
N ILE A 26 -5.43 -2.28 -16.42
CA ILE A 26 -5.85 -1.84 -17.75
C ILE A 26 -5.97 -0.32 -17.79
N TRP A 27 -6.69 0.25 -16.81
CA TRP A 27 -6.90 1.69 -16.73
C TRP A 27 -5.59 2.46 -16.56
N ALA A 28 -4.71 2.00 -15.67
CA ALA A 28 -3.38 2.60 -15.50
C ALA A 28 -2.52 2.51 -16.76
N GLY A 29 -2.60 1.39 -17.49
CA GLY A 29 -1.94 1.23 -18.79
C GLY A 29 -2.45 2.25 -19.82
N PHE A 30 -3.76 2.43 -19.92
CA PHE A 30 -4.35 3.46 -20.80
C PHE A 30 -3.88 4.87 -20.44
N GLN A 31 -3.86 5.22 -19.15
CA GLN A 31 -3.37 6.53 -18.71
C GLN A 31 -1.89 6.74 -19.02
N ALA A 32 -1.07 5.68 -18.91
CA ALA A 32 0.34 5.75 -19.21
C ALA A 32 0.62 6.04 -20.69
N PHE A 33 -0.21 5.56 -21.62
CA PHE A 33 -0.04 5.84 -23.05
C PHE A 33 -0.21 7.32 -23.42
N GLU A 34 -0.93 8.10 -22.62
CA GLU A 34 -1.10 9.54 -22.83
C GLU A 34 0.14 10.35 -22.40
N TRP A 35 1.08 9.74 -21.67
CA TRP A 35 2.27 10.42 -21.17
C TRP A 35 3.40 10.45 -22.21
N PRO A 36 4.31 11.43 -22.14
CA PRO A 36 5.51 11.49 -22.99
C PRO A 36 6.34 10.20 -22.90
N GLU A 37 6.99 9.81 -24.01
CA GLU A 37 7.74 8.55 -24.11
C GLU A 37 8.76 8.36 -22.97
N SER A 38 9.48 9.41 -22.60
CA SER A 38 10.49 9.35 -21.52
C SER A 38 9.91 9.00 -20.13
N VAL A 39 8.60 9.10 -19.93
CA VAL A 39 7.92 8.87 -18.65
C VAL A 39 6.99 7.66 -18.71
N ASN A 40 6.51 7.27 -19.90
CA ASN A 40 5.55 6.17 -20.05
C ASN A 40 6.19 4.77 -20.03
N GLU A 41 7.49 4.67 -20.33
CA GLU A 41 8.20 3.38 -20.41
C GLU A 41 8.08 2.57 -19.11
N PHE A 42 8.29 3.22 -17.96
CA PHE A 42 8.22 2.58 -16.65
C PHE A 42 6.81 2.04 -16.32
N PRO A 43 5.74 2.86 -16.37
CA PRO A 43 4.37 2.38 -16.16
C PRO A 43 3.94 1.28 -17.14
N ILE A 44 4.28 1.40 -18.43
CA ILE A 44 3.89 0.39 -19.44
C ILE A 44 4.59 -0.93 -19.16
N MET A 45 5.89 -0.90 -18.85
CA MET A 45 6.67 -2.08 -18.46
C MET A 45 6.12 -2.77 -17.21
N ALA A 46 5.47 -2.04 -16.29
CA ALA A 46 4.83 -2.63 -15.12
C ALA A 46 3.42 -3.17 -15.41
N THR A 47 2.61 -2.39 -16.14
CA THR A 47 1.18 -2.67 -16.35
C THR A 47 0.95 -3.82 -17.32
N VAL A 48 1.78 -3.98 -18.36
CA VAL A 48 1.63 -5.06 -19.34
C VAL A 48 1.85 -6.45 -18.73
N PRO A 49 3.02 -6.79 -18.12
CA PRO A 49 3.21 -8.11 -17.52
C PRO A 49 2.27 -8.34 -16.33
N GLY A 50 2.00 -7.30 -15.52
CA GLY A 50 1.05 -7.41 -14.41
C GLY A 50 -0.38 -7.70 -14.88
N GLY A 51 -0.84 -7.02 -15.94
CA GLY A 51 -2.15 -7.27 -16.54
C GLY A 51 -2.27 -8.70 -17.09
N VAL A 52 -1.23 -9.20 -17.76
CA VAL A 52 -1.18 -10.59 -18.26
C VAL A 52 -1.25 -11.60 -17.10
N MET A 53 -0.48 -11.40 -16.03
CA MET A 53 -0.54 -12.27 -14.85
C MET A 53 -1.93 -12.25 -14.21
N LEU A 54 -2.52 -11.07 -14.03
CA LEU A 54 -3.85 -10.93 -13.45
C LEU A 54 -4.94 -11.57 -14.29
N PHE A 55 -4.82 -11.51 -15.62
CA PHE A 55 -5.72 -12.24 -16.52
C PHE A 55 -5.67 -13.75 -16.24
N PHE A 56 -4.49 -14.34 -16.12
CA PHE A 56 -4.36 -15.76 -15.77
C PHE A 56 -4.89 -16.08 -14.37
N VAL A 57 -4.61 -15.25 -13.37
CA VAL A 57 -5.15 -15.42 -12.01
C VAL A 57 -6.67 -15.41 -12.04
N LEU A 58 -7.27 -14.47 -12.77
CA LEU A 58 -8.72 -14.35 -12.91
C LEU A 58 -9.33 -15.60 -13.56
N LEU A 59 -8.69 -16.17 -14.58
CA LEU A 59 -9.12 -17.43 -15.18
C LEU A 59 -9.05 -18.61 -14.18
N PHE A 60 -8.00 -18.68 -13.36
CA PHE A 60 -7.89 -19.74 -12.35
C PHE A 60 -8.89 -19.56 -11.21
N ASP A 61 -9.01 -18.35 -10.66
CA ASP A 61 -9.95 -18.00 -9.60
C ASP A 61 -11.40 -18.23 -10.04
N TRP A 62 -11.73 -17.90 -11.29
CA TRP A 62 -13.06 -18.18 -11.86
C TRP A 62 -13.39 -19.67 -11.88
N ARG A 63 -12.42 -20.51 -12.29
CA ARG A 63 -12.59 -21.96 -12.35
C ARG A 63 -12.73 -22.56 -10.95
N ASP A 64 -11.95 -22.08 -9.99
CA ASP A 64 -11.95 -22.59 -8.63
C ASP A 64 -13.20 -22.12 -7.86
N ALA A 65 -13.61 -20.85 -7.99
CA ALA A 65 -14.87 -20.35 -7.45
C ALA A 65 -16.08 -21.09 -8.01
N SER A 66 -16.09 -21.38 -9.32
CA SER A 66 -17.17 -22.14 -9.96
C SER A 66 -17.29 -23.56 -9.41
N LYS A 67 -16.18 -24.23 -9.08
CA LYS A 67 -16.19 -25.55 -8.42
C LYS A 67 -16.69 -25.45 -6.98
N GLU A 68 -16.28 -24.42 -6.24
CA GLU A 68 -16.67 -24.22 -4.85
C GLU A 68 -18.17 -23.92 -4.71
N ILE A 69 -18.74 -23.12 -5.61
CA ILE A 69 -20.18 -22.85 -5.69
C ILE A 69 -20.98 -24.13 -5.97
N GLN A 70 -20.49 -24.99 -6.88
CA GLN A 70 -21.12 -26.28 -7.17
C GLN A 70 -21.03 -27.25 -5.99
N THR A 71 -19.92 -27.24 -5.26
CA THR A 71 -19.68 -28.13 -4.12
C THR A 71 -20.53 -27.75 -2.90
N HIS A 72 -20.74 -26.46 -2.67
CA HIS A 72 -21.49 -25.94 -1.51
C HIS A 72 -22.97 -25.63 -1.81
N GLY A 73 -23.46 -25.98 -3.00
CA GLY A 73 -24.89 -25.93 -3.33
C GLY A 73 -25.48 -24.52 -3.46
N GLY A 74 -24.65 -23.49 -3.63
CA GLY A 74 -25.13 -22.12 -3.84
C GLY A 74 -24.13 -21.02 -3.48
N LEU A 75 -24.30 -19.86 -4.10
CA LEU A 75 -23.43 -18.69 -3.97
C LEU A 75 -23.44 -18.12 -2.55
N SER A 76 -24.61 -18.12 -1.89
CA SER A 76 -24.79 -17.59 -0.52
C SER A 76 -24.10 -18.44 0.55
N ALA A 77 -24.21 -19.77 0.47
CA ALA A 77 -23.59 -20.70 1.42
C ALA A 77 -22.06 -20.73 1.28
N ALA A 78 -21.55 -20.58 0.05
CA ALA A 78 -20.12 -20.50 -0.20
C ALA A 78 -19.53 -19.15 0.29
N PHE A 79 -20.27 -18.05 0.14
CA PHE A 79 -19.84 -16.72 0.62
C PHE A 79 -19.79 -16.62 2.15
N SER A 80 -20.73 -17.23 2.88
CA SER A 80 -20.73 -17.19 4.35
C SER A 80 -19.54 -17.95 4.94
N VAL A 81 -19.24 -19.15 4.43
CA VAL A 81 -18.06 -19.94 4.81
C VAL A 81 -16.77 -19.23 4.42
N ALA A 82 -16.76 -18.56 3.26
CA ALA A 82 -15.65 -17.73 2.82
C ALA A 82 -15.39 -16.56 3.79
N LEU A 83 -16.41 -15.80 4.18
CA LEU A 83 -16.30 -14.69 5.12
C LEU A 83 -15.80 -15.14 6.50
N GLU A 84 -16.24 -16.30 6.98
CA GLU A 84 -15.84 -16.85 8.28
C GLU A 84 -14.38 -17.32 8.29
N LYS A 85 -13.90 -17.88 7.18
CA LYS A 85 -12.48 -18.27 7.01
C LYS A 85 -11.56 -17.11 6.70
N ALA A 86 -12.09 -16.00 6.22
CA ALA A 86 -11.27 -14.89 5.79
C ALA A 86 -10.76 -14.11 6.99
N VAL A 87 -9.47 -13.76 6.97
CA VAL A 87 -8.81 -12.93 7.99
C VAL A 87 -9.23 -11.45 7.82
N VAL A 88 -10.51 -11.20 7.57
CA VAL A 88 -11.11 -9.90 7.26
C VAL A 88 -10.83 -8.91 8.37
N HIS A 89 -10.87 -9.35 9.63
CA HIS A 89 -10.63 -8.48 10.77
C HIS A 89 -9.20 -7.92 10.80
N ARG A 90 -8.17 -8.74 10.55
CA ARG A 90 -6.77 -8.29 10.54
C ARG A 90 -6.48 -7.42 9.31
N ALA A 91 -7.09 -7.74 8.17
CA ALA A 91 -7.00 -6.92 6.96
C ALA A 91 -7.62 -5.54 7.16
N ILE A 92 -8.84 -5.46 7.71
CA ILE A 92 -9.52 -4.19 8.02
C ILE A 92 -8.67 -3.33 8.95
N LEU A 93 -8.07 -3.91 9.99
CA LEU A 93 -7.17 -3.17 10.87
C LEU A 93 -5.98 -2.59 10.08
N PHE A 94 -5.32 -3.39 9.25
CA PHE A 94 -4.20 -2.90 8.43
C PHE A 94 -4.62 -1.77 7.47
N PHE A 95 -5.72 -1.95 6.73
CA PHE A 95 -6.28 -0.92 5.85
C PHE A 95 -6.68 0.35 6.62
N GLY A 96 -7.20 0.20 7.84
CA GLY A 96 -7.48 1.33 8.73
C GLY A 96 -6.22 2.12 9.11
N TYR A 97 -5.09 1.44 9.33
CA TYR A 97 -3.81 2.12 9.58
C TYR A 97 -3.26 2.80 8.34
N LEU A 98 -3.41 2.19 7.15
CA LEU A 98 -3.04 2.85 5.89
C LEU A 98 -3.86 4.14 5.68
N LEU A 99 -5.17 4.07 5.92
CA LEU A 99 -6.03 5.24 5.81
C LEU A 99 -5.67 6.32 6.86
N ALA A 100 -5.44 5.92 8.12
CA ALA A 100 -4.98 6.83 9.15
C ALA A 100 -3.64 7.49 8.79
N MET A 101 -2.73 6.74 8.17
CA MET A 101 -1.44 7.25 7.71
C MET A 101 -1.60 8.30 6.60
N ILE A 102 -2.55 8.14 5.68
CA ILE A 102 -2.88 9.18 4.69
C ILE A 102 -3.32 10.47 5.39
N PHE A 103 -4.18 10.40 6.40
CA PHE A 103 -4.58 11.59 7.16
C PHE A 103 -3.40 12.23 7.91
N VAL A 104 -2.53 11.42 8.49
CA VAL A 104 -1.31 11.91 9.15
C VAL A 104 -0.39 12.62 8.14
N MET A 105 -0.22 12.08 6.93
CA MET A 105 0.55 12.73 5.86
C MET A 105 0.03 14.13 5.53
N LEU A 106 -1.29 14.34 5.51
CA LEU A 106 -1.88 15.66 5.26
C LEU A 106 -1.57 16.66 6.38
N VAL A 107 -1.49 16.19 7.63
CA VAL A 107 -1.25 17.05 8.79
C VAL A 107 0.25 17.37 8.93
N ILE A 108 1.09 16.35 9.13
CA ILE A 108 2.52 16.54 9.47
C ILE A 108 3.47 16.43 8.28
N GLY A 109 2.99 15.98 7.12
CA GLY A 109 3.80 15.77 5.92
C GLY A 109 4.32 14.35 5.75
N GLN A 110 4.62 14.01 4.50
CA GLN A 110 5.06 12.68 4.10
C GLN A 110 6.42 12.31 4.72
N LYS A 111 7.32 13.28 4.90
CA LYS A 111 8.66 13.10 5.49
C LYS A 111 8.61 12.50 6.90
N PHE A 112 7.61 12.86 7.72
CA PHE A 112 7.46 12.33 9.08
C PHE A 112 6.43 11.20 9.19
N ALA A 113 5.37 11.24 8.37
CA ALA A 113 4.34 10.21 8.39
C ALA A 113 4.88 8.83 8.03
N LEU A 114 5.81 8.74 7.06
CA LEU A 114 6.41 7.47 6.66
C LEU A 114 7.28 6.83 7.76
N PRO A 115 8.24 7.54 8.39
CA PRO A 115 8.96 7.05 9.57
C PRO A 115 8.05 6.67 10.73
N LEU A 116 7.01 7.47 11.00
CA LEU A 116 6.04 7.18 12.05
C LEU A 116 5.29 5.89 11.76
N PHE A 117 4.89 5.67 10.50
CA PHE A 117 4.26 4.42 10.08
C PHE A 117 5.19 3.22 10.25
N ILE A 118 6.46 3.34 9.86
CA ILE A 118 7.48 2.29 10.08
C ILE A 118 7.59 1.95 11.57
N PHE A 119 7.66 2.97 12.43
CA PHE A 119 7.75 2.80 13.89
C PHE A 119 6.54 2.05 14.46
N ILE A 120 5.34 2.54 14.16
CA ILE A 120 4.07 1.96 14.63
C ILE A 120 3.92 0.53 14.11
N TYR A 121 4.26 0.29 12.85
CA TYR A 121 4.18 -1.02 12.22
C TYR A 121 5.11 -2.03 12.90
N LEU A 122 6.38 -1.66 13.13
CA LEU A 122 7.37 -2.54 13.76
C LEU A 122 7.02 -2.90 15.20
N ILE A 123 6.43 -1.96 15.96
CA ILE A 123 5.98 -2.23 17.34
C ILE A 123 4.73 -3.11 17.33
N ARG A 124 3.72 -2.76 16.52
CA ARG A 124 2.40 -3.38 16.62
C ARG A 124 2.30 -4.73 15.92
N TRP A 125 2.94 -4.87 14.76
CA TRP A 125 2.94 -6.11 13.98
C TRP A 125 4.27 -6.87 14.06
N GLY A 126 5.39 -6.14 14.02
CA GLY A 126 6.71 -6.76 14.08
C GLY A 126 7.12 -7.25 15.47
N SER A 127 6.39 -6.87 16.53
CA SER A 127 6.72 -7.17 17.94
C SER A 127 8.16 -6.81 18.33
N TYR A 128 8.77 -5.85 17.62
CA TYR A 128 10.13 -5.41 17.89
C TYR A 128 10.18 -4.48 19.11
N ASN A 129 11.33 -4.46 19.77
CA ASN A 129 11.58 -3.54 20.87
C ASN A 129 11.59 -2.08 20.36
N TRP A 130 11.07 -1.14 21.15
CA TRP A 130 10.86 0.26 20.73
C TRP A 130 12.16 0.93 20.25
N ARG A 131 13.31 0.54 20.80
CA ARG A 131 14.64 1.04 20.39
C ARG A 131 14.99 0.62 18.96
N VAL A 132 14.66 -0.61 18.59
CA VAL A 132 14.90 -1.14 17.24
C VAL A 132 13.96 -0.44 16.27
N ALA A 133 12.67 -0.34 16.62
CA ALA A 133 11.69 0.37 15.82
C ALA A 133 12.08 1.84 15.58
N LEU A 134 12.58 2.52 16.62
CA LEU A 134 13.07 3.90 16.51
C LEU A 134 14.30 4.00 15.59
N GLY A 135 15.23 3.05 15.70
CA GLY A 135 16.40 2.98 14.81
C GLY A 135 16.01 2.85 13.34
N TYR A 136 15.08 1.95 13.02
CA TYR A 136 14.56 1.79 11.66
C TYR A 136 13.80 3.03 11.17
N ALA A 137 12.97 3.64 12.02
CA ALA A 137 12.24 4.85 11.68
C ALA A 137 13.20 6.04 11.42
N ALA A 138 14.22 6.22 12.27
CA ALA A 138 15.24 7.24 12.11
C ALA A 138 16.09 7.02 10.86
N GLY A 139 16.48 5.76 10.57
CA GLY A 139 17.18 5.40 9.35
C GLY A 139 16.34 5.65 8.10
N GLY A 140 15.06 5.30 8.13
CA GLY A 140 14.10 5.58 7.06
C GLY A 140 13.93 7.09 6.83
N TRP A 141 13.82 7.87 7.91
CA TRP A 141 13.78 9.34 7.82
C TRP A 141 15.04 9.92 7.20
N LEU A 142 16.23 9.45 7.63
CA LEU A 142 17.51 9.88 7.07
C LEU A 142 17.59 9.55 5.58
N MET A 143 17.13 8.38 5.16
CA MET A 143 17.09 8.02 3.74
C MET A 143 16.13 8.92 2.95
N ILE A 144 14.94 9.21 3.50
CA ILE A 144 13.97 10.11 2.87
C ILE A 144 14.56 11.52 2.68
N VAL A 145 15.14 12.10 3.73
CA VAL A 145 15.68 13.46 3.65
C VAL A 145 17.01 13.50 2.88
N GLY A 146 17.92 12.58 3.15
CA GLY A 146 19.24 12.57 2.52
C GLY A 146 19.19 12.20 1.04
N PHE A 147 18.48 11.13 0.70
CA PHE A 147 18.49 10.61 -0.67
C PHE A 147 17.34 11.19 -1.50
N TYR A 148 16.09 11.06 -1.04
CA TYR A 148 14.95 11.50 -1.85
C TYR A 148 14.80 13.01 -1.93
N ASP A 149 14.98 13.72 -0.81
CA ASP A 149 14.87 15.17 -0.81
C ASP A 149 16.14 15.84 -1.36
N ARG A 150 17.35 15.48 -0.89
CA ARG A 150 18.56 16.21 -1.33
C ARG A 150 19.17 15.75 -2.63
N ILE A 151 19.10 14.45 -2.97
CA ILE A 151 19.76 13.93 -4.18
C ILE A 151 18.78 13.87 -5.34
N LEU A 152 17.55 13.43 -5.09
CA LEU A 152 16.51 13.31 -6.12
C LEU A 152 15.60 14.54 -6.26
N ASP A 153 15.71 15.52 -5.35
CA ASP A 153 14.90 16.75 -5.34
C ASP A 153 13.39 16.48 -5.54
N LEU A 154 12.90 15.48 -4.81
CA LEU A 154 11.54 14.99 -4.97
C LEU A 154 10.53 16.02 -4.48
N LEU A 155 9.51 16.31 -5.29
CA LEU A 155 8.44 17.24 -4.95
C LEU A 155 7.51 16.63 -3.89
N TRP A 156 7.63 17.09 -2.64
CA TRP A 156 6.76 16.67 -1.54
C TRP A 156 5.43 17.43 -1.56
N TYR A 157 4.34 16.74 -1.21
CA TYR A 157 3.04 17.40 -1.10
C TYR A 157 3.00 18.33 0.12
N PRO A 158 2.55 19.60 -0.02
CA PRO A 158 2.52 20.55 1.10
C PRO A 158 1.57 20.05 2.18
N SER A 159 2.09 19.93 3.40
CA SER A 159 1.31 19.54 4.57
C SER A 159 0.79 20.76 5.30
N TRP A 160 -0.22 20.57 6.14
CA TRP A 160 -0.73 21.65 6.98
C TRP A 160 0.34 22.19 7.95
N LEU A 161 1.23 21.33 8.41
CA LEU A 161 2.40 21.74 9.19
C LEU A 161 3.31 22.67 8.38
N SER A 162 3.52 22.40 7.08
CA SER A 162 4.37 23.24 6.23
C SER A 162 3.87 24.67 6.03
N THR A 163 2.56 24.93 6.23
CA THR A 163 2.00 26.27 6.04
C THR A 163 2.21 27.22 7.22
N TRP A 164 2.45 26.71 8.44
CA TRP A 164 2.55 27.56 9.65
C TRP A 164 3.84 27.35 10.44
N LEU A 165 4.44 26.16 10.33
CA LEU A 165 5.69 25.85 11.01
C LEU A 165 6.85 26.80 10.63
N PRO A 166 6.99 27.29 9.37
CA PRO A 166 8.03 28.24 9.01
C PRO A 166 7.95 29.56 9.81
N GLU A 167 6.75 29.98 10.23
CA GLU A 167 6.55 31.21 11.02
C GLU A 167 6.92 31.04 12.49
N LEU A 168 6.95 29.80 12.98
CA LEU A 168 7.27 29.44 14.36
C LEU A 168 8.70 28.92 14.53
N LEU A 169 9.39 28.61 13.43
CA LEU A 169 10.74 28.07 13.48
C LEU A 169 11.79 29.19 13.65
N PRO A 170 12.75 29.02 14.57
CA PRO A 170 13.91 29.89 14.65
C PRO A 170 14.75 29.83 13.36
N ASP A 171 15.38 30.94 12.96
CA ASP A 171 16.18 31.07 11.73
C ASP A 171 17.33 30.06 11.58
N TRP A 172 17.75 29.41 12.66
CA TRP A 172 18.83 28.42 12.67
C TRP A 172 18.37 27.00 12.33
N ILE A 173 17.06 26.74 12.31
CA ILE A 173 16.52 25.42 11.95
C ILE A 173 16.22 25.39 10.45
N PRO A 174 16.89 24.51 9.68
CA PRO A 174 16.67 24.47 8.27
C PRO A 174 15.25 23.98 7.92
N PRO A 175 14.48 24.73 7.12
CA PRO A 175 13.09 24.38 6.80
C PRO A 175 12.97 23.08 5.98
N TRP A 176 14.01 22.69 5.22
CA TRP A 176 14.07 21.44 4.45
C TRP A 176 13.99 20.16 5.30
N LEU A 177 14.20 20.26 6.62
CA LEU A 177 14.00 19.14 7.54
C LEU A 177 12.51 18.81 7.74
N PHE A 178 11.62 19.77 7.49
CA PHE A 178 10.20 19.68 7.80
C PHE A 178 9.28 19.82 6.59
N VAL A 179 9.73 20.56 5.58
CA VAL A 179 9.04 20.83 4.32
C VAL A 179 9.72 20.06 3.22
#